data_AF-A0A2R8ZJ70-F1
#
_entry.id   AF-A0A2R8ZJ70-F1
#
_cell.length_a   1.000
_cell.length_b   1.000
_cell.length_c   1.000
_cell.angle_alpha   90.00
_cell.angle_beta   90.00
_cell.angle_gamma   90.00
#
_symmetry.space_group_name_H-M   'P 1'
#
loop_
_entity.id
_entity.type
_entity.pdbx_description
1 polymer ?
#
loop_
_entity_poly.entity_id
_entity_poly.type
_entity_poly.pdbx_seq_one_letter_code
_entity_poly.pdbx_strand_id
1 'polypeptide(L)'
;MKPTGTDPRILSIAAEVAKSPEQNVPVILLKLKEIINITPLGSSELKKIKQDIYCYDLIQYCLLVLSQDYSRIQGGWTTISQLTQILSHCCVDLEPGEDAEEFYNELLPSAAENFLVLGRQLQTCFINAAKAEEKDELLHFFQIVTDSLFWLLGGHVELIQNVLQSDHFLHLLQADNVQIGSAVMMMLQNILQINRSKRSKMLLEINRQKEEEDLKLQLQLQRQRAMRLSRELQLSMLEIVHPGQVEKHYREMEEKSALIIQKHWRGYRERKNFHQQRQSLIEYKAAVTLQRAALKFLAKCRKKKKLFAPWRGLQELTDARRVELKKQVDDYVRRHLGSPMSDVVSRELHAQAQERLQHYFMGRALEERAQQHREALMAQISTNVEQLM
;
A
#
# COMPACT_ATOMS: atom_id res chain seq x y z
N MET A 1 -23.58 -7.34 -6.66
CA MET A 1 -22.98 -8.63 -6.22
C MET A 1 -23.02 -8.73 -4.70
N LYS A 2 -23.25 -9.90 -4.08
CA LYS A 2 -23.07 -10.05 -2.61
C LYS A 2 -21.57 -9.90 -2.30
N PRO A 3 -21.15 -9.01 -1.38
CA PRO A 3 -19.74 -8.76 -1.15
C PRO A 3 -19.11 -9.95 -0.43
N THR A 4 -18.17 -10.60 -1.11
CA THR A 4 -17.33 -11.66 -0.55
C THR A 4 -16.36 -11.05 0.46
N GLY A 5 -16.73 -11.12 1.74
CA GLY A 5 -15.88 -10.79 2.89
C GLY A 5 -15.74 -9.29 3.18
N THR A 6 -16.85 -8.56 3.30
CA THR A 6 -16.89 -7.18 3.82
C THR A 6 -16.23 -7.05 5.19
N ASP A 7 -15.57 -5.93 5.46
CA ASP A 7 -15.09 -5.60 6.80
C ASP A 7 -16.29 -5.46 7.77
N PRO A 8 -16.35 -6.26 8.87
CA PRO A 8 -17.47 -6.24 9.80
C PRO A 8 -17.66 -4.88 10.48
N ARG A 9 -16.61 -4.05 10.58
CA ARG A 9 -16.68 -2.70 11.17
C ARG A 9 -17.45 -1.75 10.26
N ILE A 10 -17.21 -1.80 8.95
CA ILE A 10 -17.91 -0.97 7.96
C ILE A 10 -19.38 -1.38 7.88
N LEU A 11 -19.67 -2.68 7.92
CA LEU A 11 -21.03 -3.20 7.94
C LEU A 11 -21.80 -2.76 9.20
N SER A 12 -21.15 -2.72 10.36
CA SER A 12 -21.76 -2.20 11.60
C SER A 12 -22.10 -0.71 11.47
N ILE A 13 -21.19 0.10 10.92
CA ILE A 13 -21.40 1.53 10.71
C ILE A 13 -22.56 1.76 9.74
N ALA A 14 -22.59 1.06 8.61
CA ALA A 14 -23.69 1.15 7.65
C ALA A 14 -25.05 0.77 8.27
N ALA A 15 -25.08 -0.28 9.09
CA ALA A 15 -26.29 -0.69 9.79
C ALA A 15 -26.74 0.32 10.87
N GLU A 16 -25.80 1.00 11.53
CA GLU A 16 -26.08 2.08 12.48
C GLU A 16 -26.60 3.34 11.78
N VAL A 17 -25.99 3.74 10.66
CA VAL A 17 -26.43 4.89 9.85
C VAL A 17 -27.85 4.68 9.35
N ALA A 18 -28.18 3.48 8.84
CA ALA A 18 -29.52 3.18 8.31
C ALA A 18 -30.64 3.19 9.36
N LYS A 19 -30.30 3.00 10.65
CA LYS A 19 -31.29 2.92 11.76
C LYS A 19 -31.37 4.19 12.60
N SER A 20 -30.45 5.12 12.40
CA SER A 20 -30.31 6.30 13.25
C SER A 20 -31.06 7.50 12.68
N PRO A 21 -31.55 8.42 13.53
CA PRO A 21 -32.09 9.69 13.05
C PRO A 21 -30.98 10.54 12.42
N GLU A 22 -31.34 11.38 11.45
CA GLU A 22 -30.41 12.21 10.65
C GLU A 22 -29.43 13.03 11.52
N GLN A 23 -29.84 13.47 12.70
CA GLN A 23 -29.01 14.24 13.63
C GLN A 23 -27.80 13.46 14.17
N ASN A 24 -27.90 12.13 14.27
CA ASN A 24 -26.83 11.27 14.81
C ASN A 24 -25.90 10.73 13.71
N VAL A 25 -26.32 10.79 12.44
CA VAL A 25 -25.56 10.29 11.29
C VAL A 25 -24.15 10.92 11.21
N PRO A 26 -23.94 12.23 11.40
CA PRO A 26 -22.61 12.85 11.36
C PRO A 26 -21.64 12.21 12.36
N VAL A 27 -22.09 11.97 13.60
CA VAL A 27 -21.28 11.40 14.69
C VAL A 27 -20.92 9.94 14.38
N ILE A 28 -21.83 9.18 13.79
CA ILE A 28 -21.60 7.79 13.41
C ILE A 28 -20.56 7.71 12.26
N LEU A 29 -20.65 8.61 11.28
CA LEU A 29 -19.72 8.68 10.16
C LEU A 29 -18.29 9.04 10.62
N LEU A 30 -18.11 9.77 11.72
CA LEU A 30 -16.76 10.04 12.27
C LEU A 30 -16.01 8.78 12.68
N LYS A 31 -16.70 7.68 13.03
CA LYS A 31 -16.07 6.39 13.33
C LYS A 31 -15.27 5.84 12.14
N LEU A 32 -15.60 6.24 10.92
CA LEU A 32 -14.84 5.88 9.71
C LEU A 32 -13.40 6.41 9.76
N LYS A 33 -13.18 7.58 10.37
CA LYS A 33 -11.86 8.19 10.50
C LYS A 33 -10.90 7.31 11.29
N GLU A 34 -11.37 6.69 12.36
CA GLU A 34 -10.56 5.76 13.17
C GLU A 34 -10.15 4.53 12.36
N ILE A 35 -11.09 3.96 11.59
CA ILE A 35 -10.82 2.78 10.76
C ILE A 35 -9.80 3.09 9.67
N ILE A 36 -9.93 4.26 9.01
CA ILE A 36 -9.01 4.70 7.96
C ILE A 36 -7.62 4.97 8.54
N ASN A 37 -7.52 5.63 9.70
CA ASN A 37 -6.23 6.01 10.29
C ASN A 37 -5.45 4.82 10.88
N ILE A 38 -6.13 3.78 11.36
CA ILE A 38 -5.47 2.56 11.88
C ILE A 38 -4.87 1.75 10.73
N THR A 39 -5.38 1.90 9.51
CA THR A 39 -4.98 1.10 8.36
C THR A 39 -3.82 1.77 7.61
N PRO A 40 -2.71 1.07 7.32
CA PRO A 40 -1.55 1.68 6.66
C PRO A 40 -1.88 2.17 5.24
N LEU A 41 -1.42 3.38 4.92
CA LEU A 41 -1.57 4.04 3.62
C LEU A 41 -1.08 3.13 2.48
N GLY A 42 -1.89 2.99 1.43
CA GLY A 42 -1.56 2.20 0.23
C GLY A 42 -1.66 0.67 0.39
N SER A 43 -2.07 0.17 1.56
CA SER A 43 -2.32 -1.27 1.75
C SER A 43 -3.51 -1.79 0.92
N SER A 44 -3.47 -3.07 0.55
CA SER A 44 -4.60 -3.76 -0.06
C SER A 44 -5.83 -3.78 0.85
N GLU A 45 -5.62 -3.76 2.17
CA GLU A 45 -6.67 -3.67 3.19
C GLU A 45 -7.37 -2.31 3.14
N LEU A 46 -6.62 -1.20 3.05
CA LEU A 46 -7.22 0.13 2.93
C LEU A 46 -8.02 0.29 1.64
N LYS A 47 -7.52 -0.25 0.51
CA LYS A 47 -8.27 -0.27 -0.75
C LYS A 47 -9.61 -0.98 -0.61
N LYS A 48 -9.61 -2.15 0.04
CA LYS A 48 -10.82 -2.92 0.30
C LYS A 48 -11.79 -2.18 1.24
N ILE A 49 -11.28 -1.55 2.29
CA ILE A 49 -12.10 -0.72 3.20
C ILE A 49 -12.77 0.44 2.44
N LYS A 50 -12.03 1.14 1.58
CA LYS A 50 -12.59 2.23 0.75
C LYS A 50 -13.66 1.73 -0.21
N GLN A 51 -13.45 0.55 -0.83
CA GLN A 51 -14.46 -0.10 -1.66
C GLN A 51 -15.71 -0.45 -0.84
N ASP A 52 -15.56 -1.04 0.34
CA ASP A 52 -16.69 -1.33 1.22
C ASP A 52 -17.44 -0.05 1.61
N ILE A 53 -16.74 1.03 1.98
CA ILE A 53 -17.36 2.34 2.30
C ILE A 53 -18.18 2.87 1.12
N TYR A 54 -17.68 2.73 -0.11
CA TYR A 54 -18.40 3.12 -1.32
C TYR A 54 -19.62 2.23 -1.58
N CYS A 55 -19.48 0.90 -1.49
CA CYS A 55 -20.59 -0.04 -1.73
C CYS A 55 -21.76 0.05 -0.72
N TYR A 56 -21.54 0.66 0.44
CA TYR A 56 -22.60 0.94 1.43
C TYR A 56 -23.06 2.41 1.40
N ASP A 57 -22.75 3.14 0.32
CA ASP A 57 -23.15 4.53 0.07
C ASP A 57 -22.69 5.51 1.17
N LEU A 58 -21.74 5.13 2.02
CA LEU A 58 -21.29 5.96 3.15
C LEU A 58 -20.61 7.24 2.68
N ILE A 59 -20.00 7.21 1.48
CA ILE A 59 -19.47 8.39 0.80
C ILE A 59 -20.61 9.37 0.47
N GLN A 60 -21.73 8.86 -0.05
CA GLN A 60 -22.90 9.67 -0.40
C GLN A 60 -23.59 10.22 0.85
N TYR A 61 -23.66 9.45 1.95
CA TYR A 61 -24.12 9.97 3.24
C TYR A 61 -23.20 11.07 3.79
N CYS A 62 -21.87 10.97 3.64
CA CYS A 62 -20.96 12.05 4.00
C CYS A 62 -21.25 13.31 3.16
N LEU A 63 -21.44 13.15 1.85
CA LEU A 63 -21.76 14.25 0.95
C LEU A 63 -23.10 14.92 1.32
N LEU A 64 -24.13 14.14 1.62
CA LEU A 64 -25.45 14.62 2.05
C LEU A 64 -25.37 15.38 3.38
N VAL A 65 -24.57 14.92 4.34
CA VAL A 65 -24.37 15.65 5.60
C VAL A 65 -23.66 16.99 5.35
N LEU A 66 -22.68 17.02 4.44
CA LEU A 66 -21.95 18.23 4.10
C LEU A 66 -22.77 19.24 3.28
N SER A 67 -23.90 18.84 2.69
CA SER A 67 -24.79 19.75 1.95
C SER A 67 -25.95 20.32 2.78
N GLN A 68 -26.10 19.89 4.03
CA GLN A 68 -27.17 20.34 4.95
C GLN A 68 -26.82 21.61 5.73
N ASP A 69 -27.84 22.23 6.34
CA ASP A 69 -27.69 23.38 7.24
C ASP A 69 -26.84 23.04 8.49
N TYR A 70 -25.62 23.56 8.49
CA TYR A 70 -24.55 23.31 9.48
C TYR A 70 -24.90 23.68 10.93
N SER A 71 -25.86 24.58 11.12
CA SER A 71 -26.33 25.01 12.44
C SER A 71 -26.98 23.89 13.25
N ARG A 72 -27.39 22.80 12.58
CA ARG A 72 -28.06 21.64 13.17
C ARG A 72 -27.13 20.45 13.40
N ILE A 73 -25.88 20.52 12.93
CA ILE A 73 -24.92 19.42 13.03
C ILE A 73 -24.27 19.41 14.41
N GLN A 74 -24.36 18.27 15.10
CA GLN A 74 -23.69 18.08 16.38
C GLN A 74 -22.16 18.16 16.23
N GLY A 75 -21.53 19.07 16.97
CA GLY A 75 -20.08 19.33 16.92
C GLY A 75 -19.65 20.41 15.90
N GLY A 76 -20.59 20.98 15.14
CA GLY A 76 -20.35 22.14 14.27
C GLY A 76 -19.18 21.96 13.30
N TRP A 77 -18.32 22.99 13.20
CA TRP A 77 -17.18 23.01 12.28
C TRP A 77 -16.16 21.90 12.49
N THR A 78 -16.05 21.36 13.70
CA THR A 78 -15.13 20.25 13.99
C THR A 78 -15.58 18.98 13.28
N THR A 79 -16.86 18.62 13.39
CA THR A 79 -17.46 17.46 12.72
C THR A 79 -17.40 17.62 11.21
N ILE A 80 -17.77 18.79 10.69
CA ILE A 80 -17.76 19.09 9.25
C ILE A 80 -16.35 18.91 8.68
N SER A 81 -15.34 19.52 9.30
CA SER A 81 -13.94 19.43 8.83
C SER A 81 -13.43 18.00 8.82
N GLN A 82 -13.83 17.19 9.81
CA GLN A 82 -13.46 15.77 9.85
C GLN A 82 -14.18 14.95 8.77
N LEU A 83 -15.46 15.23 8.50
CA LEU A 83 -16.20 14.58 7.41
C LEU A 83 -15.64 14.95 6.03
N THR A 84 -15.23 16.21 5.84
CA THR A 84 -14.53 16.66 4.62
C THR A 84 -13.24 15.87 4.40
N GLN A 85 -12.44 15.66 5.46
CA GLN A 85 -11.24 14.83 5.39
C GLN A 85 -11.57 13.38 5.03
N ILE A 86 -12.56 12.77 5.69
CA ILE A 86 -12.99 11.39 5.40
C ILE A 86 -13.42 11.27 3.95
N LEU A 87 -14.28 12.18 3.47
CA LEU A 87 -14.79 12.18 2.10
C LEU A 87 -13.63 12.26 1.10
N SER A 88 -12.71 13.21 1.30
CA SER A 88 -11.53 13.37 0.43
C SER A 88 -10.65 12.13 0.42
N HIS A 89 -10.33 11.55 1.58
CA HIS A 89 -9.48 10.37 1.68
C HIS A 89 -10.12 9.11 1.08
N CYS A 90 -11.44 8.94 1.23
CA CYS A 90 -12.16 7.80 0.66
C CYS A 90 -12.25 7.87 -0.87
N CYS A 91 -12.38 9.07 -1.43
CA CYS A 91 -12.50 9.27 -2.88
C CYS A 91 -11.17 9.07 -3.64
N VAL A 92 -10.01 9.27 -3.01
CA VAL A 92 -8.70 9.10 -3.66
C VAL A 92 -8.27 7.62 -3.68
N ASP A 93 -7.75 7.14 -4.81
CA ASP A 93 -7.35 5.75 -5.07
C ASP A 93 -8.50 4.72 -4.94
N LEU A 94 -9.74 5.14 -5.15
CA LEU A 94 -10.90 4.27 -5.22
C LEU A 94 -11.06 3.69 -6.64
N GLU A 95 -11.37 2.40 -6.73
CA GLU A 95 -11.71 1.72 -7.98
C GLU A 95 -13.24 1.45 -7.98
N PRO A 96 -14.06 2.33 -8.57
CA PRO A 96 -15.54 2.28 -8.46
C PRO A 96 -16.21 1.14 -9.23
N GLY A 97 -15.47 0.40 -10.08
CA GLY A 97 -16.02 -0.77 -10.77
C GLY A 97 -17.06 -0.40 -11.83
N GLU A 98 -18.27 -0.93 -11.70
CA GLU A 98 -19.37 -0.77 -12.67
C GLU A 98 -19.99 0.65 -12.64
N ASP A 99 -19.99 1.32 -11.48
CA ASP A 99 -20.59 2.65 -11.26
C ASP A 99 -19.58 3.80 -11.45
N ALA A 100 -18.53 3.56 -12.24
CA ALA A 100 -17.46 4.53 -12.45
C ALA A 100 -17.96 5.87 -13.03
N GLU A 101 -18.95 5.84 -13.92
CA GLU A 101 -19.46 7.04 -14.58
C GLU A 101 -20.15 8.00 -13.58
N GLU A 102 -21.03 7.47 -12.72
CA GLU A 102 -21.69 8.25 -11.65
C GLU A 102 -20.66 8.82 -10.67
N PHE A 103 -19.66 8.01 -10.29
CA PHE A 103 -18.60 8.44 -9.39
C PHE A 103 -17.80 9.63 -9.95
N TYR A 104 -17.32 9.53 -11.19
CA TYR A 104 -16.46 10.56 -11.81
C TYR A 104 -17.23 11.80 -12.26
N ASN A 105 -18.46 11.65 -12.76
CA ASN A 105 -19.22 12.76 -13.35
C ASN A 105 -20.18 13.45 -12.38
N GLU A 106 -20.65 12.77 -11.32
CA GLU A 106 -21.63 13.34 -10.38
C GLU A 106 -21.06 13.51 -8.97
N LEU A 107 -20.56 12.41 -8.38
CA LEU A 107 -20.15 12.40 -6.97
C LEU A 107 -18.91 13.27 -6.74
N LEU A 108 -17.84 13.07 -7.53
CA LEU A 108 -16.58 13.80 -7.36
C LEU A 108 -16.72 15.32 -7.59
N PRO A 109 -17.37 15.80 -8.67
CA PRO A 109 -17.64 17.22 -8.84
C PRO A 109 -18.49 17.81 -7.71
N SER A 110 -19.51 17.07 -7.25
CA SER A 110 -20.35 17.51 -6.13
C SER A 110 -19.57 17.60 -4.81
N ALA A 111 -18.63 16.68 -4.56
CA ALA A 111 -17.76 16.74 -3.39
C ALA A 111 -16.83 17.96 -3.43
N ALA A 112 -16.20 18.22 -4.59
CA ALA A 112 -15.35 19.39 -4.77
C ALA A 112 -16.13 20.70 -4.59
N GLU A 113 -17.34 20.78 -5.14
CA GLU A 113 -18.20 21.96 -5.02
C GLU A 113 -18.63 22.21 -3.57
N ASN A 114 -19.03 21.16 -2.83
CA ASN A 114 -19.34 21.29 -1.41
C ASN A 114 -18.16 21.80 -0.59
N PHE A 115 -16.92 21.38 -0.91
CA PHE A 115 -15.73 21.91 -0.23
C PHE A 115 -15.53 23.41 -0.47
N LEU A 116 -15.84 23.89 -1.68
CA LEU A 116 -15.78 25.32 -2.01
C LEU A 116 -16.88 26.13 -1.31
N VAL A 117 -18.10 25.59 -1.22
CA VAL A 117 -19.20 26.18 -0.44
C VAL A 117 -18.81 26.32 1.03
N LEU A 118 -18.27 25.26 1.62
CA LEU A 118 -17.77 25.26 3.00
C LEU A 118 -16.66 26.29 3.22
N GLY A 119 -15.71 26.36 2.29
CA GLY A 119 -14.66 27.38 2.31
C GLY A 119 -15.23 28.79 2.33
N ARG A 120 -16.23 29.09 1.48
CA ARG A 120 -16.88 30.41 1.41
C ARG A 120 -17.64 30.77 2.69
N GLN A 121 -18.28 29.77 3.29
CA GLN A 121 -18.99 29.97 4.55
C GLN A 121 -18.03 30.23 5.71
N LEU A 122 -16.94 29.46 5.80
CA LEU A 122 -15.87 29.71 6.77
C LEU A 122 -15.25 31.09 6.58
N GLN A 123 -15.02 31.52 5.34
CA GLN A 123 -14.58 32.88 5.03
C GLN A 123 -15.58 33.93 5.55
N THR A 124 -16.88 33.73 5.32
CA THR A 124 -17.92 34.65 5.79
C THR A 124 -17.97 34.71 7.32
N CYS A 125 -17.90 33.57 8.00
CA CYS A 125 -17.82 33.49 9.46
C CYS A 125 -16.56 34.19 10.00
N PHE A 126 -15.42 34.01 9.34
CA PHE A 126 -14.15 34.61 9.74
C PHE A 126 -14.18 36.14 9.64
N ILE A 127 -14.77 36.68 8.56
CA ILE A 127 -14.95 38.13 8.37
C ILE A 127 -15.83 38.72 9.47
N ASN A 128 -16.91 38.01 9.84
CA ASN A 128 -17.87 38.45 10.85
C ASN A 128 -17.43 38.23 12.30
N ALA A 129 -16.38 37.43 12.53
CA ALA A 129 -15.88 37.15 13.88
C ALA A 129 -15.28 38.40 14.53
N ALA A 130 -15.63 38.65 15.79
CA ALA A 130 -15.15 39.81 16.53
C ALA A 130 -13.89 39.49 17.35
N LYS A 131 -13.78 38.26 17.88
CA LYS A 131 -12.67 37.84 18.74
C LYS A 131 -11.52 37.23 17.95
N ALA A 132 -10.30 37.38 18.46
CA ALA A 132 -9.11 36.82 17.82
C ALA A 132 -9.06 35.29 17.96
N GLU A 133 -9.43 34.73 19.11
CA GLU A 133 -9.41 33.28 19.31
C GLU A 133 -10.37 32.55 18.36
N GLU A 134 -11.57 33.11 18.15
CA GLU A 134 -12.57 32.58 17.21
C GLU A 134 -12.08 32.62 15.76
N LYS A 135 -11.26 33.62 15.40
CA LYS A 135 -10.66 33.73 14.06
C LYS A 135 -9.61 32.65 13.83
N ASP A 136 -8.76 32.36 14.81
CA ASP A 136 -7.74 31.33 14.70
C ASP A 136 -8.38 29.93 14.53
N GLU A 137 -9.45 29.64 15.26
CA GLU A 137 -10.21 28.38 15.10
C GLU A 137 -10.85 28.28 13.71
N LEU A 138 -11.51 29.34 13.22
CA LEU A 138 -12.12 29.36 11.88
C LEU A 138 -11.07 29.23 10.77
N LEU A 139 -9.90 29.85 10.94
CA LEU A 139 -8.78 29.70 10.00
C LEU A 139 -8.26 28.27 9.98
N HIS A 140 -8.19 27.61 11.13
CA HIS A 140 -7.80 26.20 11.22
C HIS A 140 -8.78 25.29 10.47
N PHE A 141 -10.09 25.47 10.64
CA PHE A 141 -11.09 24.71 9.88
C PHE A 141 -11.02 25.02 8.38
N PHE A 142 -10.78 26.28 8.01
CA PHE A 142 -10.59 26.67 6.61
C PHE A 142 -9.41 25.92 5.98
N GLN A 143 -8.27 25.87 6.67
CA GLN A 143 -7.10 25.13 6.23
C GLN A 143 -7.40 23.64 6.03
N ILE A 144 -8.12 23.01 6.98
CA ILE A 144 -8.52 21.60 6.85
C ILE A 144 -9.36 21.37 5.58
N VAL A 145 -10.32 22.26 5.30
CA VAL A 145 -11.18 22.14 4.12
C VAL A 145 -10.36 22.33 2.84
N THR A 146 -9.49 23.33 2.78
CA THR A 146 -8.63 23.56 1.61
C THR A 146 -7.61 22.44 1.39
N ASP A 147 -7.06 21.87 2.46
CA ASP A 147 -6.13 20.74 2.39
C ASP A 147 -6.85 19.47 1.92
N SER A 148 -8.09 19.27 2.38
CA SER A 148 -8.93 18.15 1.93
C SER A 148 -9.29 18.29 0.44
N LEU A 149 -9.63 19.51 -0.02
CA LEU A 149 -9.82 19.77 -1.45
C LEU A 149 -8.54 19.52 -2.24
N PHE A 150 -7.40 19.98 -1.73
CA PHE A 150 -6.11 19.76 -2.38
C PHE A 150 -5.76 18.28 -2.52
N TRP A 151 -6.00 17.47 -1.47
CA TRP A 151 -5.81 16.02 -1.52
C TRP A 151 -6.68 15.37 -2.61
N LEU A 152 -7.95 15.78 -2.69
CA LEU A 152 -8.89 15.30 -3.70
C LEU A 152 -8.42 15.63 -5.12
N LEU A 153 -7.97 16.87 -5.36
CA LEU A 153 -7.42 17.31 -6.65
C LEU A 153 -6.11 16.61 -7.04
N GLY A 154 -5.29 16.23 -6.06
CA GLY A 154 -4.08 15.44 -6.28
C GLY A 154 -4.38 14.07 -6.88
N GLY A 155 -5.40 13.40 -6.34
CA GLY A 155 -5.94 12.15 -6.89
C GLY A 155 -6.58 12.36 -8.26
N HIS A 156 -7.53 13.29 -8.33
CA HIS A 156 -8.43 13.48 -9.47
C HIS A 156 -8.20 14.82 -10.16
N VAL A 157 -7.23 14.85 -11.10
CA VAL A 157 -6.82 16.09 -11.77
C VAL A 157 -7.88 16.64 -12.73
N GLU A 158 -8.84 15.83 -13.14
CA GLU A 158 -9.99 16.24 -13.95
C GLU A 158 -10.85 17.28 -13.22
N LEU A 159 -10.91 17.21 -11.89
CA LEU A 159 -11.65 18.17 -11.05
C LEU A 159 -11.03 19.57 -11.01
N ILE A 160 -9.76 19.73 -11.44
CA ILE A 160 -9.11 21.05 -11.46
C ILE A 160 -9.92 22.02 -12.32
N GLN A 161 -10.44 21.56 -13.46
CA GLN A 161 -11.24 22.41 -14.32
C GLN A 161 -12.53 22.85 -13.62
N ASN A 162 -13.23 21.91 -12.98
CA ASN A 162 -14.48 22.17 -12.27
C ASN A 162 -14.27 23.18 -11.13
N VAL A 163 -13.20 23.02 -10.34
CA VAL A 163 -12.85 23.93 -9.25
C VAL A 163 -12.50 25.33 -9.76
N LEU A 164 -11.69 25.44 -10.82
CA LEU A 164 -11.31 26.74 -11.39
C LEU A 164 -12.48 27.49 -12.04
N GLN A 165 -13.51 26.76 -12.48
CA GLN A 165 -14.72 27.31 -13.09
C GLN A 165 -15.83 27.60 -12.07
N SER A 166 -15.71 27.14 -10.83
CA SER A 166 -16.71 27.36 -9.78
C SER A 166 -16.77 28.82 -9.33
N ASP A 167 -17.98 29.38 -9.30
CA ASP A 167 -18.24 30.73 -8.79
C ASP A 167 -17.81 30.85 -7.32
N HIS A 168 -17.92 29.79 -6.52
CA HIS A 168 -17.49 29.81 -5.12
C HIS A 168 -15.97 29.93 -4.97
N PHE A 169 -15.21 29.30 -5.87
CA PHE A 169 -13.76 29.48 -5.91
C PHE A 169 -13.35 30.89 -6.34
N LEU A 170 -14.04 31.46 -7.34
CA LEU A 170 -13.80 32.85 -7.76
C LEU A 170 -14.09 33.85 -6.64
N HIS A 171 -15.15 33.64 -5.86
CA HIS A 171 -15.43 34.46 -4.68
C HIS A 171 -14.39 34.29 -3.56
N LEU A 172 -13.89 33.07 -3.35
CA LEU A 172 -12.80 32.83 -2.40
C LEU A 172 -11.52 33.59 -2.78
N LEU A 173 -11.24 33.74 -4.09
CA LEU A 173 -10.10 34.52 -4.60
C LEU A 173 -10.26 36.02 -4.39
N GLN A 174 -11.48 36.54 -4.30
CA GLN A 174 -11.79 37.95 -4.04
C GLN A 174 -11.69 38.31 -2.54
N ALA A 175 -11.00 37.51 -1.72
CA ALA A 175 -10.85 37.77 -0.30
C ALA A 175 -10.02 39.04 -0.01
N ASP A 176 -10.61 39.99 0.71
CA ASP A 176 -9.89 41.19 1.20
C ASP A 176 -8.99 40.91 2.43
N ASN A 177 -9.08 39.72 3.01
CA ASN A 177 -8.29 39.33 4.18
C ASN A 177 -6.98 38.64 3.78
N VAL A 178 -5.86 39.11 4.35
CA VAL A 178 -4.52 38.60 4.04
C VAL A 178 -4.34 37.10 4.36
N GLN A 179 -4.88 36.60 5.47
CA GLN A 179 -4.68 35.21 5.90
C GLN A 179 -5.45 34.24 5.00
N ILE A 180 -6.74 34.50 4.77
CA ILE A 180 -7.56 33.69 3.86
C ILE A 180 -7.04 33.82 2.43
N GLY A 181 -6.74 35.04 1.98
CA GLY A 181 -6.18 35.30 0.65
C GLY A 181 -4.86 34.55 0.43
N SER A 182 -3.97 34.53 1.42
CA SER A 182 -2.73 33.75 1.35
C SER A 182 -2.99 32.25 1.23
N ALA A 183 -3.96 31.70 1.98
CA ALA A 183 -4.31 30.28 1.91
C ALA A 183 -4.93 29.91 0.55
N VAL A 184 -5.84 30.73 0.01
CA VAL A 184 -6.45 30.52 -1.31
C VAL A 184 -5.42 30.67 -2.43
N MET A 185 -4.50 31.64 -2.34
CA MET A 185 -3.42 31.82 -3.33
C MET A 185 -2.43 30.66 -3.32
N MET A 186 -2.08 30.14 -2.14
CA MET A 186 -1.26 28.93 -2.01
C MET A 186 -1.98 27.72 -2.64
N MET A 187 -3.29 27.58 -2.42
CA MET A 187 -4.09 26.54 -3.07
C MET A 187 -4.07 26.69 -4.61
N LEU A 188 -4.26 27.90 -5.15
CA LEU A 188 -4.18 28.17 -6.59
C LEU A 188 -2.79 27.83 -7.15
N GLN A 189 -1.72 28.23 -6.47
CA GLN A 189 -0.35 27.91 -6.87
C GLN A 189 -0.13 26.38 -6.93
N ASN A 190 -0.63 25.65 -5.94
CA ASN A 190 -0.49 24.20 -5.89
C ASN A 190 -1.29 23.50 -7.00
N ILE A 191 -2.52 23.96 -7.29
CA ILE A 191 -3.34 23.47 -8.41
C ILE A 191 -2.59 23.62 -9.75
N LEU A 192 -1.98 24.80 -9.98
CA LEU A 192 -1.21 25.07 -11.20
C LEU A 192 0.03 24.17 -11.33
N GLN A 193 0.70 23.86 -10.21
CA GLN A 193 1.86 22.96 -10.19
C GLN A 193 1.48 21.51 -10.53
N ILE A 194 0.40 20.99 -9.94
CA ILE A 194 -0.09 19.63 -10.22
C ILE A 194 -0.37 19.47 -11.71
N ASN A 195 -1.09 20.41 -12.32
CA ASN A 195 -1.45 20.35 -13.73
C ASN A 195 -0.20 20.35 -14.64
N ARG A 196 0.80 21.22 -14.36
CA ARG A 196 2.06 21.24 -15.11
C ARG A 196 2.82 19.92 -15.05
N SER A 197 2.91 19.30 -13.87
CA SER A 197 3.66 18.06 -13.68
C SER A 197 3.03 16.86 -14.42
N LYS A 198 1.70 16.69 -14.33
CA LYS A 198 1.00 15.63 -15.07
C LYS A 198 1.04 15.86 -16.58
N ARG A 199 0.86 17.10 -17.05
CA ARG A 199 0.97 17.46 -18.47
C ARG A 199 2.36 17.16 -19.03
N SER A 200 3.42 17.44 -18.27
CA SER A 200 4.79 17.13 -18.68
C SER A 200 5.04 15.62 -18.80
N LYS A 201 4.56 14.82 -17.84
CA LYS A 201 4.66 13.35 -17.90
C LYS A 201 3.91 12.76 -19.10
N MET A 202 2.69 13.23 -19.35
CA MET A 202 1.89 12.80 -20.51
C MET A 202 2.60 13.13 -21.83
N LEU A 203 3.18 14.32 -21.95
CA LEU A 203 3.89 14.74 -23.16
C LEU A 203 5.16 13.90 -23.40
N LEU A 204 5.89 13.56 -22.34
CA LEU A 204 7.04 12.66 -22.42
C LEU A 204 6.65 11.27 -22.93
N GLU A 205 5.55 10.72 -22.44
CA GLU A 205 5.07 9.40 -22.87
C GLU A 205 4.62 9.39 -24.34
N ILE A 206 3.92 10.45 -24.79
CA ILE A 206 3.54 10.60 -26.20
C ILE A 206 4.77 10.70 -27.10
N ASN A 207 5.79 11.46 -26.68
CA ASN A 207 7.03 11.57 -27.46
C ASN A 207 7.77 10.22 -27.53
N ARG A 208 7.84 9.49 -26.42
CA ARG A 208 8.44 8.14 -26.38
C ARG A 208 7.74 7.19 -27.34
N GLN A 209 6.41 7.23 -27.39
CA GLN A 209 5.63 6.40 -28.32
C GLN A 209 5.89 6.77 -29.79
N LYS A 210 5.96 8.07 -30.10
CA LYS A 210 6.31 8.54 -31.46
C LYS A 210 7.72 8.10 -31.87
N GLU A 211 8.69 8.22 -30.98
CA GLU A 211 10.07 7.76 -31.23
C GLU A 211 10.12 6.25 -31.50
N GLU A 212 9.35 5.44 -30.77
CA GLU A 212 9.22 4.00 -31.02
C GLU A 212 8.57 3.68 -32.38
N GLU A 213 7.55 4.44 -32.78
CA GLU A 213 6.89 4.30 -34.08
C GLU A 213 7.81 4.67 -35.24
N ASP A 214 8.53 5.79 -35.12
CA ASP A 214 9.51 6.24 -36.10
C ASP A 214 10.63 5.21 -36.27
N LEU A 215 11.11 4.62 -35.17
CA LEU A 215 12.12 3.57 -35.21
C LEU A 215 11.60 2.31 -35.93
N LYS A 216 10.36 1.91 -35.69
CA LYS A 216 9.72 0.78 -36.41
C LYS A 216 9.63 1.06 -37.90
N LEU A 217 9.20 2.26 -38.30
CA LEU A 217 9.11 2.66 -39.69
C LEU A 217 10.50 2.68 -40.36
N GLN A 218 11.51 3.22 -39.68
CA GLN A 218 12.88 3.25 -40.17
C GLN A 218 13.42 1.84 -40.41
N LEU A 219 13.18 0.90 -39.49
CA LEU A 219 13.58 -0.50 -39.65
C LEU A 219 12.85 -1.18 -40.82
N GLN A 220 11.57 -0.90 -41.03
CA GLN A 220 10.83 -1.40 -42.19
C GLN A 220 11.42 -0.87 -43.51
N LEU A 221 11.72 0.43 -43.59
CA LEU A 221 12.34 1.02 -44.77
C LEU A 221 13.73 0.44 -45.04
N GLN A 222 14.54 0.23 -44.00
CA GLN A 222 15.85 -0.42 -44.14
C GLN A 222 15.70 -1.84 -44.69
N ARG A 223 14.75 -2.64 -44.18
CA ARG A 223 14.47 -3.99 -44.70
C ARG A 223 14.03 -3.96 -46.17
N GLN A 224 13.15 -3.02 -46.54
CA GLN A 224 12.70 -2.86 -47.93
C GLN A 224 13.86 -2.49 -48.86
N ARG A 225 14.71 -1.54 -48.46
CA ARG A 225 15.90 -1.16 -49.22
C ARG A 225 16.87 -2.33 -49.38
N ALA A 226 17.13 -3.08 -48.31
CA ALA A 226 17.98 -4.27 -48.36
C ALA A 226 17.41 -5.35 -49.30
N MET A 227 16.08 -5.57 -49.28
CA MET A 227 15.43 -6.49 -50.21
C MET A 227 15.56 -6.05 -51.66
N ARG A 228 15.41 -4.75 -51.96
CA ARG A 228 15.59 -4.21 -53.32
C ARG A 228 17.02 -4.41 -53.80
N LEU A 229 18.00 -3.99 -52.99
CA LEU A 229 19.42 -4.14 -53.32
C LEU A 229 19.80 -5.62 -53.55
N SER A 230 19.28 -6.53 -52.72
CA SER A 230 19.50 -7.97 -52.91
C SER A 230 18.93 -8.48 -54.24
N ARG A 231 17.76 -8.00 -54.67
CA ARG A 231 17.15 -8.38 -55.95
C ARG A 231 17.93 -7.81 -57.13
N GLU A 232 18.37 -6.56 -57.05
CA GLU A 232 19.22 -5.92 -58.06
C GLU A 232 20.52 -6.69 -58.25
N LEU A 233 21.18 -7.07 -57.16
CA LEU A 233 22.40 -7.88 -57.22
C LEU A 233 22.16 -9.26 -57.86
N GLN A 234 21.04 -9.90 -57.55
CA GLN A 234 20.65 -11.18 -58.18
C GLN A 234 20.44 -11.03 -59.69
N LEU A 235 19.74 -9.97 -60.13
CA LEU A 235 19.51 -9.70 -61.55
C LEU A 235 20.82 -9.45 -62.30
N SER A 236 21.68 -8.59 -61.76
CA SER A 236 23.00 -8.31 -62.34
C SER A 236 23.87 -9.57 -62.44
N MET A 237 23.80 -10.45 -61.44
CA MET A 237 24.53 -11.71 -61.50
C MET A 237 24.00 -12.62 -62.62
N LEU A 238 22.67 -12.70 -62.79
CA LEU A 238 22.04 -13.49 -63.85
C LEU A 238 22.34 -12.97 -65.26
N GLU A 239 22.52 -11.65 -65.43
CA GLU A 239 22.96 -11.05 -66.71
C GLU A 239 24.36 -11.53 -67.14
N ILE A 240 25.23 -11.87 -66.18
CA ILE A 240 26.63 -12.27 -66.43
C ILE A 240 26.77 -13.79 -66.60
N VAL A 241 25.86 -14.59 -66.04
CA VAL A 241 25.93 -16.06 -66.07
C VAL A 241 25.54 -16.61 -67.44
N HIS A 242 26.36 -17.51 -67.98
CA HIS A 242 26.07 -18.18 -69.25
C HIS A 242 24.75 -19.01 -69.16
N PRO A 243 23.84 -18.94 -70.15
CA PRO A 243 22.53 -19.59 -70.08
C PRO A 243 22.54 -21.08 -69.70
N GLY A 244 23.53 -21.85 -70.19
CA GLY A 244 23.71 -23.26 -69.84
C GLY A 244 24.12 -23.56 -68.38
N GLN A 245 24.53 -22.54 -67.61
CA GLN A 245 24.96 -22.67 -66.21
C GLN A 245 23.94 -22.09 -65.21
N VAL A 246 22.93 -21.37 -65.69
CA VAL A 246 21.88 -20.73 -64.88
C VAL A 246 21.14 -21.75 -64.02
N GLU A 247 20.79 -22.90 -64.59
CA GLU A 247 20.09 -24.00 -63.89
C GLU A 247 20.92 -24.61 -62.75
N LYS A 248 22.24 -24.72 -62.93
CA LYS A 248 23.14 -25.19 -61.88
C LYS A 248 23.19 -24.19 -60.73
N HIS A 249 23.28 -22.90 -61.06
CA HIS A 249 23.31 -21.84 -60.06
C HIS A 249 22.01 -21.77 -59.23
N TYR A 250 20.84 -21.90 -59.88
CA TYR A 250 19.56 -21.92 -59.15
C TYR A 250 19.48 -23.08 -58.16
N ARG A 251 19.88 -24.29 -58.55
CA ARG A 251 19.93 -25.44 -57.63
C ARG A 251 20.83 -25.19 -56.43
N GLU A 252 22.02 -24.63 -56.63
CA GLU A 252 22.92 -24.29 -55.52
C GLU A 252 22.31 -23.23 -54.57
N MET A 253 21.54 -22.28 -55.10
CA MET A 253 20.84 -21.26 -54.31
C MET A 253 19.65 -21.83 -53.53
N GLU A 254 18.89 -22.74 -54.12
CA GLU A 254 17.80 -23.47 -53.45
C GLU A 254 18.33 -24.32 -52.31
N GLU A 255 19.42 -25.06 -52.53
CA GLU A 255 20.06 -25.87 -51.48
C GLU A 255 20.52 -25.01 -50.30
N LYS A 256 21.22 -23.88 -50.57
CA LYS A 256 21.64 -22.93 -49.52
C LYS A 256 20.44 -22.35 -48.77
N SER A 257 19.38 -21.99 -49.48
CA SER A 257 18.15 -21.44 -48.89
C SER A 257 17.45 -22.47 -48.00
N ALA A 258 17.32 -23.71 -48.46
CA ALA A 258 16.79 -24.83 -47.69
C ALA A 258 17.59 -25.04 -46.40
N LEU A 259 18.94 -25.01 -46.46
CA LEU A 259 19.79 -25.13 -45.28
C LEU A 259 19.56 -24.00 -44.27
N ILE A 260 19.41 -22.75 -44.73
CA ILE A 260 19.12 -21.61 -43.86
C ILE A 260 17.75 -21.76 -43.18
N ILE A 261 16.70 -22.10 -43.94
CA ILE A 261 15.35 -22.31 -43.41
C ILE A 261 15.36 -23.43 -42.37
N GLN A 262 15.98 -24.57 -42.69
CA GLN A 262 16.10 -25.70 -41.78
C GLN A 262 16.86 -25.32 -40.50
N LYS A 263 17.96 -24.56 -40.61
CA LYS A 263 18.72 -24.05 -39.46
C LYS A 263 17.85 -23.16 -38.57
N HIS A 264 17.12 -22.21 -39.15
CA HIS A 264 16.21 -21.33 -38.41
C HIS A 264 15.09 -22.12 -37.72
N TRP A 265 14.50 -23.10 -38.41
CA TRP A 265 13.46 -23.96 -37.86
C TRP A 265 13.96 -24.81 -36.70
N ARG A 266 15.13 -25.46 -36.84
CA ARG A 266 15.77 -26.20 -35.73
C ARG A 266 15.97 -25.28 -34.53
N GLY A 267 16.51 -24.08 -34.73
CA GLY A 267 16.68 -23.10 -33.67
C GLY A 267 15.37 -22.64 -33.02
N TYR A 268 14.32 -22.40 -33.81
CA TYR A 268 13.00 -22.06 -33.29
C TYR A 268 12.41 -23.18 -32.42
N ARG A 269 12.50 -24.43 -32.91
CA ARG A 269 12.02 -25.61 -32.18
C ARG A 269 12.73 -25.77 -30.83
N GLU A 270 14.06 -25.66 -30.80
CA GLU A 270 14.81 -25.77 -29.54
C GLU A 270 14.47 -24.63 -28.56
N ARG A 271 14.31 -23.39 -29.05
CA ARG A 271 13.87 -22.28 -28.20
C ARG A 271 12.47 -22.52 -27.63
N LYS A 272 11.54 -23.03 -28.44
CA LYS A 272 10.19 -23.37 -27.97
C LYS A 272 10.21 -24.45 -26.90
N ASN A 273 10.98 -25.53 -27.10
CA ASN A 273 11.17 -26.58 -26.09
C ASN A 273 11.81 -26.02 -24.82
N PHE A 274 12.83 -25.17 -24.94
CA PHE A 274 13.46 -24.51 -23.79
C PHE A 274 12.46 -23.63 -23.04
N HIS A 275 11.63 -22.85 -23.72
CA HIS A 275 10.60 -22.03 -23.08
C HIS A 275 9.57 -22.88 -22.33
N GLN A 276 9.19 -24.04 -22.87
CA GLN A 276 8.32 -24.99 -22.16
C GLN A 276 9.00 -25.55 -20.89
N GLN A 277 10.29 -25.88 -20.96
CA GLN A 277 11.05 -26.41 -19.82
C GLN A 277 11.50 -25.32 -18.83
N ARG A 278 11.49 -24.05 -19.23
CA ARG A 278 11.97 -22.91 -18.43
C ARG A 278 11.24 -22.82 -17.10
N GLN A 279 9.92 -23.05 -17.09
CA GLN A 279 9.13 -23.02 -15.87
C GLN A 279 9.59 -24.10 -14.87
N SER A 280 9.76 -25.35 -15.33
CA SER A 280 10.27 -26.44 -14.49
C SER A 280 11.71 -26.19 -14.00
N LEU A 281 12.56 -25.53 -14.81
CA LEU A 281 13.92 -25.15 -14.39
C LEU A 281 13.91 -24.05 -13.32
N ILE A 282 13.01 -23.07 -13.43
CA ILE A 282 12.82 -22.03 -12.40
C ILE A 282 12.36 -22.67 -11.09
N GLU A 283 11.37 -23.56 -11.15
CA GLU A 283 10.86 -24.29 -9.99
C GLU A 283 11.94 -25.15 -9.34
N TYR A 284 12.73 -25.89 -10.14
CA TYR A 284 13.86 -26.66 -9.65
C TYR A 284 14.91 -25.77 -8.96
N LYS A 285 15.26 -24.64 -9.57
CA LYS A 285 16.22 -23.69 -8.99
C LYS A 285 15.70 -23.08 -7.68
N ALA A 286 14.41 -22.76 -7.62
CA ALA A 286 13.76 -22.31 -6.39
C ALA A 286 13.80 -23.39 -5.30
N ALA A 287 13.46 -24.63 -5.64
CA ALA A 287 13.51 -25.77 -4.72
C ALA A 287 14.92 -26.01 -4.16
N VAL A 288 15.96 -25.97 -4.99
CA VAL A 288 17.36 -26.08 -4.54
C VAL A 288 17.75 -24.93 -3.60
N THR A 289 17.27 -23.72 -3.88
CA THR A 289 17.52 -22.55 -3.03
C THR A 289 16.88 -22.73 -1.65
N LEU A 290 15.61 -23.16 -1.60
CA LEU A 290 14.89 -23.47 -0.37
C LEU A 290 15.56 -24.60 0.42
N GLN A 291 15.94 -25.69 -0.24
CA GLN A 291 16.65 -26.82 0.39
C GLN A 291 17.96 -26.37 1.04
N ARG A 292 18.77 -25.56 0.34
CA ARG A 292 20.02 -25.01 0.89
C ARG A 292 19.77 -24.12 2.11
N ALA A 293 18.74 -23.27 2.06
CA ALA A 293 18.37 -22.42 3.18
C ALA A 293 17.93 -23.25 4.40
N ALA A 294 17.10 -24.27 4.19
CA ALA A 294 16.65 -25.17 5.24
C ALA A 294 17.82 -25.94 5.88
N LEU A 295 18.75 -26.47 5.08
CA LEU A 295 19.94 -27.16 5.60
C LEU A 295 20.83 -26.22 6.43
N LYS A 296 21.04 -24.97 5.98
CA LYS A 296 21.77 -23.96 6.75
C LYS A 296 21.07 -23.66 8.08
N PHE A 297 19.75 -23.49 8.07
CA PHE A 297 18.95 -23.27 9.27
C PHE A 297 19.05 -24.46 10.25
N LEU A 298 18.87 -25.69 9.76
CA LEU A 298 19.00 -26.90 10.59
C LEU A 298 20.40 -27.04 11.18
N ALA A 299 21.45 -26.71 10.43
CA ALA A 299 22.82 -26.68 10.95
C ALA A 299 22.99 -25.63 12.06
N LYS A 300 22.40 -24.44 11.91
CA LYS A 300 22.38 -23.40 12.95
C LYS A 300 21.64 -23.88 14.21
N CYS A 301 20.49 -24.53 14.05
CA CYS A 301 19.73 -25.12 15.16
C CYS A 301 20.52 -26.22 15.87
N ARG A 302 21.19 -27.12 15.13
CA ARG A 302 22.06 -28.16 15.71
C ARG A 302 23.24 -27.55 16.47
N LYS A 303 23.87 -26.48 15.97
CA LYS A 303 24.94 -25.75 16.68
C LYS A 303 24.43 -25.12 17.99
N LYS A 304 23.27 -24.46 17.95
CA LYS A 304 22.61 -23.96 19.19
C LYS A 304 22.33 -25.09 20.17
N LYS A 305 21.79 -26.22 19.72
CA LYS A 305 21.53 -27.39 20.56
C LYS A 305 22.81 -28.02 21.14
N LYS A 306 23.96 -27.96 20.44
CA LYS A 306 25.26 -28.40 20.98
C LYS A 306 25.82 -27.46 22.05
N LEU A 307 25.56 -26.14 21.97
CA LEU A 307 25.94 -25.18 23.01
C LEU A 307 25.20 -25.47 24.33
N PHE A 308 23.94 -25.91 24.23
CA PHE A 308 23.21 -26.50 25.34
C PHE A 308 23.54 -28.00 25.44
N ALA A 309 24.76 -28.32 25.88
CA ALA A 309 25.06 -29.69 26.28
C ALA A 309 23.96 -30.17 27.26
N PRO A 310 23.46 -31.42 27.14
CA PRO A 310 22.57 -31.98 28.14
C PRO A 310 23.25 -31.81 29.49
N TRP A 311 22.58 -31.19 30.46
CA TRP A 311 23.07 -31.07 31.82
C TRP A 311 23.55 -32.45 32.29
N ARG A 312 24.86 -32.69 32.27
CA ARG A 312 25.45 -33.81 32.98
C ARG A 312 25.33 -33.41 34.42
N GLY A 313 24.29 -33.92 35.09
CA GLY A 313 24.02 -33.64 36.50
C GLY A 313 25.32 -33.68 37.29
N LEU A 314 25.47 -32.75 38.24
CA LEU A 314 26.65 -32.64 39.11
C LEU A 314 27.08 -34.03 39.57
N GLN A 315 28.18 -34.53 39.00
CA GLN A 315 28.69 -35.89 39.18
C GLN A 315 29.04 -36.17 40.65
N GLU A 316 29.13 -35.12 41.47
CA GLU A 316 29.49 -35.13 42.89
C GLU A 316 28.28 -35.18 43.84
N LEU A 317 27.03 -35.15 43.33
CA LEU A 317 25.83 -35.16 44.17
C LEU A 317 25.33 -36.59 44.45
N THR A 318 26.23 -37.47 44.91
CA THR A 318 25.88 -38.82 45.37
C THR A 318 24.99 -38.74 46.62
N ASP A 319 24.13 -39.73 46.88
CA ASP A 319 23.19 -39.69 48.02
C ASP A 319 23.90 -39.51 49.37
N ALA A 320 25.10 -40.06 49.53
CA ALA A 320 25.95 -39.82 50.69
C ALA A 320 26.32 -38.34 50.87
N ARG A 321 26.67 -37.65 49.78
CA ARG A 321 27.01 -36.22 49.80
C ARG A 321 25.78 -35.34 50.03
N ARG A 322 24.60 -35.75 49.54
CA ARG A 322 23.32 -35.10 49.85
C ARG A 322 23.02 -35.14 51.35
N VAL A 323 23.22 -36.29 52.00
CA VAL A 323 23.02 -36.44 53.45
C VAL A 323 24.02 -35.59 54.22
N GLU A 324 25.29 -35.57 53.80
CA GLU A 324 26.31 -34.74 54.43
C GLU A 324 26.01 -33.24 54.33
N LEU A 325 25.66 -32.76 53.13
CA LEU A 325 25.27 -31.37 52.92
C LEU A 325 24.00 -31.02 53.69
N LYS A 326 23.02 -31.93 53.75
CA LYS A 326 21.81 -31.73 54.56
C LYS A 326 22.14 -31.62 56.04
N LYS A 327 23.05 -32.46 56.54
CA LYS A 327 23.54 -32.35 57.92
C LYS A 327 24.26 -31.03 58.17
N GLN A 328 25.09 -30.55 57.23
CA GLN A 328 25.75 -29.24 57.34
C GLN A 328 24.75 -28.09 57.37
N VAL A 329 23.69 -28.14 56.54
CA VAL A 329 22.61 -27.16 56.55
C VAL A 329 21.82 -27.22 57.86
N ASP A 330 21.45 -28.41 58.33
CA ASP A 330 20.72 -28.59 59.58
C ASP A 330 21.55 -28.09 60.77
N ASP A 331 22.86 -28.37 60.82
CA ASP A 331 23.77 -27.87 61.84
C ASP A 331 23.99 -26.35 61.76
N TYR A 332 23.92 -25.76 60.56
CA TYR A 332 23.97 -24.31 60.36
C TYR A 332 22.68 -23.64 60.83
N VAL A 333 21.52 -24.20 60.47
CA VAL A 333 20.18 -23.72 60.89
C VAL A 333 20.03 -23.81 62.42
N ARG A 334 20.50 -24.89 63.05
CA ARG A 334 20.53 -25.00 64.52
C ARG A 334 21.37 -23.91 65.18
N ARG A 335 22.49 -23.52 64.55
CA ARG A 335 23.38 -22.47 65.04
C ARG A 335 22.87 -21.06 64.77
N HIS A 336 21.98 -20.89 63.80
CA HIS A 336 21.41 -19.61 63.38
C HIS A 336 19.88 -19.68 63.37
N LEU A 337 19.29 -19.79 64.56
CA LEU A 337 17.85 -19.65 64.75
C LEU A 337 17.45 -18.19 64.48
N GLY A 338 17.14 -17.89 63.22
CA GLY A 338 16.45 -16.66 62.87
C GLY A 338 15.07 -16.60 63.54
N SER A 339 14.51 -15.39 63.65
CA SER A 339 13.15 -15.17 64.16
C SER A 339 12.19 -16.19 63.55
N PRO A 340 11.42 -16.95 64.35
CA PRO A 340 10.55 -17.98 63.82
C PRO A 340 9.49 -17.31 62.94
N MET A 341 9.69 -17.38 61.62
CA MET A 341 8.66 -17.06 60.66
C MET A 341 7.65 -18.21 60.74
N SER A 342 6.40 -17.90 61.05
CA SER A 342 5.33 -18.90 61.09
C SER A 342 5.29 -19.66 59.76
N ASP A 343 5.15 -20.98 59.81
CA ASP A 343 5.06 -21.87 58.64
C ASP A 343 3.96 -21.39 57.67
N VAL A 344 2.90 -20.77 58.20
CA VAL A 344 1.82 -20.16 57.42
C VAL A 344 2.33 -18.99 56.55
N VAL A 345 3.09 -18.06 57.14
CA VAL A 345 3.63 -16.88 56.43
C VAL A 345 4.66 -17.28 55.37
N SER A 346 5.48 -18.30 55.66
CA SER A 346 6.43 -18.84 54.69
C SER A 346 5.73 -19.45 53.47
N ARG A 347 4.66 -20.23 53.70
CA ARG A 347 3.86 -20.82 52.62
C ARG A 347 3.14 -19.77 51.78
N GLU A 348 2.60 -18.73 52.42
CA GLU A 348 1.98 -17.61 51.70
C GLU A 348 2.99 -16.86 50.83
N LEU A 349 4.18 -16.56 51.35
CA LEU A 349 5.24 -15.91 50.56
C LEU A 349 5.68 -16.78 49.38
N HIS A 350 5.81 -18.09 49.57
CA HIS A 350 6.12 -19.03 48.49
C HIS A 350 5.01 -19.07 47.44
N ALA A 351 3.74 -19.08 47.85
CA ALA A 351 2.60 -19.05 46.94
C ALA A 351 2.58 -17.74 46.12
N GLN A 352 2.76 -16.59 46.77
CA GLN A 352 2.83 -15.29 46.10
C GLN A 352 4.01 -15.21 45.12
N ALA A 353 5.17 -15.75 45.49
CA ALA A 353 6.32 -15.79 44.60
C ALA A 353 6.05 -16.67 43.36
N GLN A 354 5.42 -17.84 43.55
CA GLN A 354 5.03 -18.73 42.45
C GLN A 354 3.98 -18.09 41.53
N GLU A 355 2.98 -17.41 42.07
CA GLU A 355 1.94 -16.72 41.31
C GLU A 355 2.54 -15.61 40.43
N ARG A 356 3.44 -14.78 40.98
CA ARG A 356 4.15 -13.73 40.21
C ARG A 356 4.99 -14.34 39.07
N LEU A 357 5.63 -15.47 39.32
CA LEU A 357 6.43 -16.19 38.33
C LEU A 357 5.56 -16.77 37.21
N GLN A 358 4.40 -17.33 37.55
CA GLN A 358 3.41 -17.81 36.59
C GLN A 358 2.90 -16.66 35.72
N HIS A 359 2.55 -15.52 36.32
CA HIS A 359 2.11 -14.34 35.58
C HIS A 359 3.17 -13.86 34.59
N TYR A 360 4.44 -13.83 34.99
CA TYR A 360 5.55 -13.50 34.10
C TYR A 360 5.67 -14.48 32.92
N PHE A 361 5.59 -15.78 33.17
CA PHE A 361 5.67 -16.78 32.10
C PHE A 361 4.47 -16.74 31.14
N MET A 362 3.27 -16.42 31.64
CA MET A 362 2.09 -16.23 30.78
C MET A 362 2.27 -15.02 29.85
N GLY A 363 2.80 -13.90 30.35
CA GLY A 363 3.08 -12.72 29.54
C GLY A 363 4.20 -12.94 28.51
N ARG A 364 5.25 -13.66 28.90
CA ARG A 364 6.42 -13.91 28.05
C ARG A 364 6.08 -14.63 26.74
N ALA A 365 5.15 -15.59 26.77
CA ALA A 365 4.73 -16.29 25.55
C ALA A 365 4.03 -15.36 24.55
N LEU A 366 3.28 -14.35 25.05
CA LEU A 366 2.64 -13.33 24.21
C LEU A 366 3.68 -12.37 23.63
N GLU A 367 4.65 -11.93 24.45
CA GLU A 367 5.77 -11.09 24.00
C GLU A 367 6.62 -11.79 22.94
N GLU A 368 6.96 -13.07 23.13
CA GLU A 368 7.72 -13.86 22.16
C GLU A 368 6.98 -14.01 20.83
N ARG A 369 5.65 -14.15 20.83
CA ARG A 369 4.83 -14.17 19.59
C ARG A 369 4.79 -12.82 18.90
N ALA A 370 4.61 -11.73 19.66
CA ALA A 370 4.62 -10.38 19.11
C ALA A 370 5.98 -10.06 18.46
N GLN A 371 7.07 -10.48 19.11
CA GLN A 371 8.42 -10.33 18.58
C GLN A 371 8.65 -11.15 17.30
N GLN A 372 8.21 -12.40 17.26
CA GLN A 372 8.29 -13.23 16.05
C GLN A 372 7.51 -12.63 14.88
N HIS A 373 6.32 -12.07 15.15
CA HIS A 373 5.52 -11.40 14.13
C HIS A 373 6.23 -10.16 13.57
N ARG A 374 6.83 -9.34 14.46
CA ARG A 374 7.63 -8.18 14.05
C ARG A 374 8.83 -8.59 13.19
N GLU A 375 9.54 -9.65 13.57
CA GLU A 375 10.67 -10.18 12.79
C GLU A 375 10.23 -10.70 11.41
N ALA A 376 9.08 -11.36 11.32
CA ALA A 376 8.52 -11.83 10.05
C ALA A 376 8.15 -10.66 9.11
N LEU A 377 7.52 -9.60 9.64
CA LEU A 377 7.22 -8.39 8.87
C LEU A 377 8.49 -7.72 8.34
N MET A 378 9.53 -7.59 9.17
CA MET A 378 10.82 -7.03 8.75
C MET A 378 11.47 -7.85 7.62
N ALA A 379 11.38 -9.18 7.68
CA ALA A 379 11.88 -10.05 6.62
C ALA A 379 11.08 -9.90 5.31
N GLN A 380 9.76 -9.76 5.40
CA GLN A 380 8.89 -9.51 4.25
C GLN A 380 9.21 -8.16 3.59
N ILE A 381 9.34 -7.10 4.38
CA ILE A 381 9.72 -5.76 3.88
C ILE A 381 11.08 -5.83 3.17
N SER A 382 12.07 -6.50 3.78
CA SER A 382 13.40 -6.64 3.17
C SER A 382 13.34 -7.37 1.83
N THR A 383 12.53 -8.43 1.73
CA THR A 383 12.32 -9.18 0.48
C THR A 383 11.66 -8.32 -0.59
N ASN A 384 10.65 -7.54 -0.22
CA ASN A 384 9.96 -6.64 -1.15
C ASN A 384 10.88 -5.54 -1.66
N VAL A 385 11.75 -4.99 -0.80
CA VAL A 385 12.76 -3.99 -1.20
C VAL A 385 13.77 -4.60 -2.17
N GLU A 386 14.24 -5.83 -1.94
CA GLU A 386 15.12 -6.54 -2.87
C GLU A 386 14.48 -6.85 -4.22
N GLN A 387 13.14 -6.98 -4.30
CA GLN A 387 12.43 -7.21 -5.57
C GLN A 387 12.17 -5.91 -6.36
N LEU A 388 12.27 -4.75 -5.71
CA LEU A 388 12.07 -3.44 -6.32
C LEU A 388 13.37 -2.79 -6.82
N MET A 389 14.53 -3.27 -6.36
CA MET A 389 15.86 -2.94 -6.89
C MET A 389 16.26 -3.94 -7.99
#